data_AF-A0A0D8XZG8-F1
#
_entry.id   AF-A0A0D8XZG8-F1
#
_cell.length_a   1.000
_cell.length_b   1.000
_cell.length_c   1.000
_cell.angle_alpha   90.00
_cell.angle_beta   90.00
_cell.angle_gamma   90.00
#
_symmetry.space_group_name_H-M   'P 1'
#
loop_
_entity.id
_entity.type
_entity.pdbx_description
1 polymer ?
#
loop_
_entity_poly.entity_id
_entity_poly.type
_entity_poly.pdbx_seq_one_letter_code
_entity_poly.pdbx_strand_id
1 'polypeptide(L)'
;MASYDLLLERVGSQKHLLRFWNELSECEKELLAQQINSIDFRSFREIYENSANLHTVCPDNLTPVLDSHHIVFKDLCEKEKQYYWMKGLSAISRGEVAVILLAGGQSSRLGSSAPKGYLLFP
;
A
#
# COMPACT_ATOMS: atom_id res chain seq x y z
N MET A 1 12.82 29.52 -0.12
CA MET A 1 12.57 28.93 -1.45
C MET A 1 13.61 27.84 -1.71
N ALA A 2 13.18 26.62 -2.04
CA ALA A 2 14.12 25.59 -2.46
C ALA A 2 14.81 26.06 -3.75
N SER A 3 16.14 26.08 -3.77
CA SER A 3 16.87 26.45 -4.98
C SER A 3 16.62 25.41 -6.05
N TYR A 4 16.34 25.87 -7.28
CA TYR A 4 16.16 25.01 -8.45
C TYR A 4 17.33 24.03 -8.64
N ASP A 5 18.56 24.49 -8.36
CA ASP A 5 19.77 23.67 -8.47
C ASP A 5 19.78 22.49 -7.49
N LEU A 6 19.31 22.70 -6.25
CA LEU A 6 19.19 21.64 -5.24
C LEU A 6 18.14 20.60 -5.65
N LEU A 7 17.04 21.04 -6.27
CA LEU A 7 16.03 20.13 -6.80
C LEU A 7 16.56 19.33 -7.98
N LEU A 8 17.36 19.96 -8.85
CA LEU A 8 18.04 19.32 -9.99
C LEU A 8 18.97 18.20 -9.54
N GLU A 9 19.76 18.42 -8.50
CA GLU A 9 20.60 17.39 -7.89
C GLU A 9 19.75 16.27 -7.28
N ARG A 10 18.68 16.62 -6.57
CA ARG A 10 17.81 15.65 -5.91
C ARG A 10 17.07 14.73 -6.88
N VAL A 11 16.53 15.25 -7.99
CA VAL A 11 15.84 14.42 -8.99
C VAL A 11 16.82 13.55 -9.80
N GLY A 12 18.11 13.89 -9.80
CA GLY A 12 19.17 13.11 -10.44
C GLY A 12 18.91 12.90 -11.94
N SER A 13 18.65 11.65 -12.35
CA SER A 13 18.33 11.34 -13.75
C SER A 13 16.89 11.69 -14.16
N GLN A 14 16.00 12.01 -13.21
CA GLN A 14 14.58 12.32 -13.46
C GLN A 14 14.34 13.82 -13.68
N LYS A 15 15.21 14.45 -14.47
CA LYS A 15 15.17 15.90 -14.74
C LYS A 15 13.89 16.37 -15.44
N HIS A 16 13.17 15.45 -16.09
CA HIS A 16 11.90 15.74 -16.75
C HIS A 16 10.83 16.29 -15.79
N LEU A 17 10.92 15.99 -14.49
CA LEU A 17 10.02 16.53 -13.46
C LEU A 17 10.10 18.06 -13.33
N LEU A 18 11.23 18.65 -13.72
CA LEU A 18 11.48 20.09 -13.64
C LEU A 18 11.36 20.79 -15.01
N ARG A 19 10.91 20.09 -16.06
CA ARG A 19 10.86 20.62 -17.44
C ARG A 19 10.11 21.94 -17.56
N PHE A 20 9.01 22.09 -16.83
CA PHE A 20 8.11 23.26 -16.90
C PHE A 20 8.29 24.21 -15.71
N TRP A 21 9.39 24.09 -14.95
CA TRP A 21 9.60 24.86 -13.72
C TRP A 21 9.44 26.37 -13.90
N ASN A 22 9.86 26.91 -15.05
CA ASN A 22 9.79 28.35 -15.35
C ASN A 22 8.38 28.83 -15.72
N GLU A 23 7.45 27.91 -16.02
CA GLU A 23 6.05 28.21 -16.33
C GLU A 23 5.16 28.20 -15.09
N LEU A 24 5.67 27.69 -13.96
CA LEU A 24 4.94 27.59 -12.70
C LEU A 24 4.92 28.92 -11.94
N SER A 25 3.79 29.19 -11.28
CA SER A 25 3.71 30.21 -10.24
C SER A 25 4.54 29.85 -9.02
N GLU A 26 4.85 30.82 -8.15
CA GLU A 26 5.64 30.55 -6.94
C GLU A 26 4.96 29.54 -6.00
N CYS A 27 3.63 29.55 -5.91
CA CYS A 27 2.87 28.57 -5.13
C CYS A 27 3.02 27.15 -5.69
N GLU A 28 2.92 26.99 -7.02
CA GLU A 28 3.08 25.69 -7.68
C GLU A 28 4.51 25.17 -7.57
N LYS A 29 5.51 26.05 -7.67
CA LYS A 29 6.92 25.70 -7.43
C LYS A 29 7.14 25.17 -6.02
N GLU A 30 6.55 25.82 -5.01
CA GLU A 30 6.64 25.37 -3.62
C GLU A 30 5.99 24.00 -3.42
N LEU A 31 4.79 23.78 -3.97
CA LEU A 31 4.11 22.48 -3.89
C LEU A 31 4.90 21.36 -4.57
N LEU A 32 5.40 21.60 -5.79
CA LEU A 32 6.21 20.63 -6.52
C LEU A 32 7.52 20.33 -5.77
N ALA A 33 8.20 21.36 -5.24
CA ALA A 33 9.41 21.18 -4.45
C ALA A 33 9.16 20.34 -3.19
N GLN A 34 8.05 20.58 -2.47
CA GLN A 34 7.67 19.78 -1.31
C GLN A 34 7.44 18.31 -1.68
N GLN A 35 6.73 18.06 -2.79
CA GLN A 35 6.51 16.69 -3.28
C GLN A 35 7.83 15.99 -3.64
N ILE A 36 8.69 16.63 -4.42
CA ILE A 36 10.02 16.10 -4.79
C ILE A 36 10.86 15.81 -3.54
N ASN A 37 10.78 16.68 -2.52
CA ASN A 37 11.50 16.50 -1.27
C ASN A 37 10.96 15.37 -0.38
N SER A 38 9.69 14.99 -0.54
CA SER A 38 9.08 13.86 0.19
C SER A 38 9.44 12.48 -0.40
N ILE A 39 9.92 12.45 -1.64
CA ILE A 39 10.21 11.21 -2.36
C ILE A 39 11.68 10.80 -2.18
N ASP A 40 11.91 9.52 -1.90
CA ASP A 40 13.21 8.87 -2.04
C ASP A 40 13.35 8.27 -3.44
N PHE A 41 13.98 9.02 -4.35
CA PHE A 41 14.16 8.62 -5.74
C PHE A 41 15.09 7.42 -5.91
N ARG A 42 15.98 7.16 -4.95
CA ARG A 42 16.88 6.01 -5.00
C ARG A 42 16.11 4.74 -4.71
N SER A 43 15.41 4.68 -3.57
CA SER A 43 14.58 3.52 -3.22
C SER A 43 13.50 3.26 -4.26
N PHE A 44 12.88 4.32 -4.79
CA PHE A 44 11.88 4.17 -5.85
C PHE A 44 12.47 3.50 -7.11
N ARG A 45 13.67 3.89 -7.53
CA ARG A 45 14.35 3.24 -8.67
C ARG A 45 14.65 1.77 -8.40
N GLU A 46 15.21 1.47 -7.23
CA GLU A 46 15.53 0.10 -6.84
C GLU A 46 14.28 -0.79 -6.85
N ILE A 47 13.15 -0.30 -6.31
CA ILE A 47 11.86 -0.99 -6.36
C ILE A 47 11.39 -1.20 -7.80
N TYR A 48 11.47 -0.15 -8.64
CA TYR A 48 11.04 -0.22 -10.03
C TYR A 48 11.86 -1.24 -10.83
N GLU A 49 13.18 -1.17 -10.76
CA GLU A 49 14.08 -2.10 -11.45
C GLU A 49 13.87 -3.55 -10.99
N ASN A 50 13.70 -3.76 -9.69
CA ASN A 50 13.38 -5.09 -9.14
C ASN A 50 12.02 -5.60 -9.62
N SER A 51 11.02 -4.73 -9.74
CA SER A 51 9.69 -5.10 -10.23
C SER A 51 9.65 -5.37 -11.73
N ALA A 52 10.51 -4.72 -12.52
CA ALA A 52 10.63 -4.94 -13.95
C ALA A 52 11.37 -6.26 -14.26
N ASN A 53 12.33 -6.63 -13.41
CA ASN A 53 13.11 -7.86 -13.51
C ASN A 53 12.43 -9.04 -12.80
N LEU A 54 11.10 -9.18 -12.94
CA LEU A 54 10.38 -10.32 -12.35
C LEU A 54 10.95 -11.64 -12.88
N HIS A 55 11.60 -12.38 -11.99
CA HIS A 55 11.89 -13.79 -12.20
C HIS A 55 10.56 -14.50 -12.44
N THR A 56 10.40 -15.09 -13.62
CA THR A 56 9.27 -15.96 -13.92
C THR A 56 9.28 -17.09 -12.89
N VAL A 57 8.38 -17.04 -11.91
CA VAL A 57 8.19 -18.14 -10.97
C VAL A 57 7.81 -19.35 -11.81
N CYS A 58 8.64 -20.39 -11.79
CA CYS A 58 8.34 -21.63 -12.49
C CYS A 58 7.07 -22.24 -11.88
N PRO A 59 5.96 -22.36 -12.63
CA PRO A 59 4.70 -22.87 -12.10
C PRO A 59 4.81 -24.30 -11.55
N ASP A 60 5.82 -25.05 -12.02
CA ASP A 60 6.03 -26.46 -11.72
C ASP A 60 6.33 -26.74 -10.23
N ASN A 61 6.69 -25.72 -9.44
CA ASN A 61 6.98 -25.85 -8.01
C ASN A 61 5.82 -25.43 -7.09
N LEU A 62 4.66 -25.08 -7.65
CA LEU A 62 3.49 -24.70 -6.85
C LEU A 62 2.76 -25.95 -6.35
N THR A 63 2.72 -26.14 -5.04
CA THR A 63 1.97 -27.21 -4.38
C THR A 63 0.94 -26.64 -3.40
N PRO A 64 -0.17 -27.35 -3.14
CA PRO A 64 -1.13 -26.92 -2.13
C PRO A 64 -0.51 -26.81 -0.74
N VAL A 65 -1.08 -25.94 0.10
CA VAL A 65 -0.72 -25.86 1.52
C VAL A 65 -1.09 -27.18 2.20
N LEU A 66 -0.17 -27.76 2.97
CA LEU A 66 -0.40 -29.01 3.71
C LEU A 66 -1.61 -28.91 4.64
N ASP A 67 -2.33 -30.02 4.79
CA ASP A 67 -3.50 -30.13 5.68
C ASP A 67 -3.18 -29.83 7.15
N SER A 68 -1.95 -30.07 7.57
CA SER A 68 -1.48 -29.74 8.92
C SER A 68 -1.30 -28.23 9.17
N HIS A 69 -1.30 -27.40 8.12
CA HIS A 69 -1.02 -25.96 8.19
C HIS A 69 -2.24 -25.09 7.90
N HIS A 70 -3.42 -25.69 7.73
CA HIS A 70 -4.65 -24.93 7.55
C HIS A 70 -5.82 -25.62 8.23
N ILE A 71 -6.89 -24.86 8.43
CA ILE A 71 -8.14 -25.37 8.98
C ILE A 71 -9.28 -24.91 8.08
N VAL A 72 -10.16 -25.84 7.74
CA VAL A 72 -11.36 -25.54 6.97
C VAL A 72 -12.53 -25.38 7.94
N PHE A 73 -13.02 -24.16 8.12
CA PHE A 73 -14.03 -23.84 9.14
C PHE A 73 -15.32 -24.69 9.05
N LYS A 74 -15.74 -25.04 7.83
CA LYS A 74 -16.93 -25.87 7.59
C LYS A 74 -16.80 -27.30 8.12
N ASP A 75 -15.58 -27.80 8.25
CA ASP A 75 -15.30 -29.19 8.62
C ASP A 75 -15.07 -29.34 10.14
N LEU A 76 -15.03 -28.22 10.88
CA LEU A 76 -14.87 -28.21 12.35
C LEU A 76 -16.16 -28.67 13.05
N CYS A 77 -16.01 -29.43 14.13
CA CYS A 77 -17.12 -29.74 15.02
C CYS A 77 -17.48 -28.52 15.90
N GLU A 78 -18.68 -28.52 16.48
CA GLU A 78 -19.15 -27.40 17.31
C GLU A 78 -18.26 -27.13 18.52
N LYS A 79 -17.67 -28.18 19.11
CA LYS A 79 -16.73 -28.05 20.23
C LYS A 79 -15.48 -27.25 19.83
N GLU A 80 -14.94 -27.49 18.64
CA GLU A 80 -13.76 -26.78 18.13
C GLU A 80 -14.09 -25.33 17.78
N LYS A 81 -15.24 -25.08 17.15
CA LYS A 81 -15.71 -23.72 16.87
C LYS A 81 -15.86 -22.90 18.16
N GLN A 82 -16.49 -23.47 19.18
CA GLN A 82 -16.66 -22.82 20.48
C GLN A 82 -15.32 -22.57 21.17
N TYR A 83 -14.38 -23.51 21.06
CA TYR A 83 -13.02 -23.35 21.59
C TYR A 83 -12.31 -22.14 20.95
N TYR A 84 -12.28 -22.04 19.62
CA TYR A 84 -11.65 -20.91 18.93
C TYR A 84 -12.34 -19.58 19.21
N TRP A 85 -13.67 -19.58 19.28
CA TRP A 85 -14.46 -18.41 19.63
C TRP A 85 -14.08 -17.86 21.02
N MET A 86 -14.03 -18.75 22.02
CA MET A 86 -13.68 -18.36 23.39
C MET A 86 -12.23 -17.87 23.50
N LYS A 87 -11.30 -18.51 22.77
CA LYS A 87 -9.91 -18.07 22.70
C LYS A 87 -9.79 -16.66 22.12
N GLY A 88 -10.51 -16.37 21.03
CA GLY A 88 -10.54 -15.04 20.43
C GLY A 88 -11.08 -13.98 21.38
N LEU A 89 -12.24 -14.23 22.01
CA LEU A 89 -12.83 -13.31 22.99
C LEU A 89 -11.91 -13.05 24.18
N SER A 90 -11.20 -14.09 24.63
CA SER A 90 -10.24 -13.97 25.72
C SER A 90 -9.02 -13.13 25.34
N ALA A 91 -8.53 -13.23 24.10
CA ALA A 91 -7.46 -12.36 23.61
C ALA A 91 -7.94 -10.90 23.47
N ILE A 92 -9.16 -10.69 22.98
CA ILE A 92 -9.80 -9.37 22.90
C ILE A 92 -9.92 -8.75 24.30
N SER A 93 -10.39 -9.50 25.30
CA SER A 93 -10.55 -8.98 26.66
C SER A 93 -9.24 -8.65 27.35
N ARG A 94 -8.13 -9.25 26.92
CA ARG A 94 -6.76 -8.90 27.35
C ARG A 94 -6.13 -7.75 26.56
N GLY A 95 -6.80 -7.20 25.55
CA GLY A 95 -6.25 -6.15 24.70
C GLY A 95 -5.14 -6.62 23.75
N GLU A 96 -5.09 -7.93 23.44
CA GLU A 96 -4.05 -8.53 22.60
C GLU A 96 -4.38 -8.47 21.09
N VAL A 97 -5.50 -7.84 20.72
CA VAL A 97 -6.01 -7.83 19.34
C VAL A 97 -6.17 -6.39 18.87
N ALA A 98 -5.62 -6.11 17.69
CA ALA A 98 -5.80 -4.85 16.96
C ALA A 98 -6.29 -5.13 15.53
N VAL A 99 -6.99 -4.16 14.94
CA VAL A 99 -7.50 -4.24 13.56
C VAL A 99 -6.80 -3.19 12.71
N ILE A 100 -6.19 -3.62 11.60
CA ILE A 100 -5.65 -2.74 10.57
C ILE A 100 -6.66 -2.69 9.43
N LEU A 101 -7.36 -1.57 9.30
CA LEU A 101 -8.31 -1.34 8.22
C LEU A 101 -7.59 -0.69 7.03
N LEU A 102 -7.50 -1.41 5.91
CA LEU A 102 -6.95 -0.86 4.65
C LEU A 102 -8.02 -0.02 3.92
N ALA A 103 -8.13 1.27 4.28
CA ALA A 103 -9.15 2.19 3.78
C ALA A 103 -8.65 3.24 2.75
N GLY A 104 -7.45 3.06 2.17
CA GLY A 104 -6.83 4.07 1.28
C GLY A 104 -7.44 4.18 -0.13
N GLY A 105 -8.38 3.30 -0.50
CA GLY A 105 -8.94 3.27 -1.85
C GLY A 105 -10.00 4.34 -2.11
N GLN A 106 -9.92 4.98 -3.26
CA GLN A 106 -10.97 5.84 -3.81
C GLN A 106 -12.07 5.02 -4.50
N SER A 107 -13.30 5.53 -4.48
CA SER A 107 -14.48 4.88 -5.09
C SER A 107 -14.67 5.16 -6.57
N SER A 108 -13.59 5.47 -7.30
CA SER A 108 -13.66 5.94 -8.68
C SER A 108 -14.35 4.95 -9.63
N ARG A 109 -14.18 3.64 -9.41
CA ARG A 109 -14.89 2.58 -10.16
C ARG A 109 -16.41 2.55 -9.93
N LEU A 110 -16.87 3.17 -8.85
CA LEU A 110 -18.29 3.30 -8.48
C LEU A 110 -18.84 4.69 -8.83
N GLY A 111 -18.10 5.50 -9.60
CA GLY A 111 -18.53 6.84 -10.01
C GLY A 111 -18.47 7.89 -8.91
N SER A 112 -17.77 7.63 -7.80
CA SER A 112 -17.65 8.56 -6.68
C SER A 112 -16.18 8.95 -6.45
N SER A 113 -15.96 10.23 -6.11
CA SER A 113 -14.67 10.79 -5.69
C SER A 113 -14.44 10.65 -4.18
N ALA A 114 -15.35 10.02 -3.44
CA ALA A 114 -15.21 9.79 -2.01
C ALA A 114 -14.41 8.51 -1.70
N PRO A 115 -13.72 8.44 -0.55
CA PRO A 115 -13.12 7.21 -0.04
C PRO A 115 -14.15 6.07 0.04
N LYS A 116 -13.72 4.82 -0.22
CA LYS A 116 -14.63 3.66 -0.26
C LYS A 116 -15.44 3.45 1.00
N GLY A 117 -14.86 3.68 2.18
CA GLY A 117 -15.57 3.55 3.46
C GLY A 117 -16.68 4.57 3.68
N TYR A 118 -16.75 5.62 2.85
CA TYR A 118 -17.77 6.67 2.96
C TYR A 118 -19.03 6.37 2.13
N LEU A 119 -18.96 5.41 1.20
CA LEU A 119 -20.14 4.96 0.46
C LEU A 119 -21.08 4.21 1.40
N LEU A 120 -21.92 4.98 2.10
CA LEU A 120 -23.15 4.49 2.68
C LEU A 120 -24.10 4.23 1.52
N PHE A 121 -24.28 2.95 1.17
CA PHE A 121 -25.42 2.55 0.36
C PHE A 121 -26.70 2.82 1.20
N PRO A 122 -27.67 3.59 0.69
CA PRO A 122 -29.02 3.58 1.26
C PRO A 122 -29.70 2.21 1.04
#